data_AF-A0A7L5AG13-F1
#
_entry.id   AF-A0A7L5AG13-F1
#
_cell.length_a   1.000
_cell.length_b   1.000
_cell.length_c   1.000
_cell.angle_alpha   90.00
_cell.angle_beta   90.00
_cell.angle_gamma   90.00
#
_symmetry.space_group_name_H-M   'P 1'
#
loop_
_entity.id
_entity.type
_entity.pdbx_description
1 polymer ?
#
loop_
_entity_poly.entity_id
_entity_poly.type
_entity_poly.pdbx_seq_one_letter_code
_entity_poly.pdbx_strand_id
1 'polypeptide(L)'
;MAFHTQPSLSGFIASDPQQSVTEHGDTRFYVRVGQAHFRREDDGGFTELEPSFPDLVAYRATAERALTRFSKGDSFVAEGYVRMFQVERDGEAIQREEFVARKIGHDLARTNHEVDRAHPAVKTSRLMRARMASSMARSGRSRRIRSIGPVERR
;
A
#
# COMPACT_ATOMS: atom_id res chain seq x y z
N MET A 1 25.31 2.79 -4.42
CA MET A 1 23.87 3.00 -4.66
C MET A 1 23.21 3.31 -3.33
N ALA A 2 22.37 4.35 -3.25
CA ALA A 2 21.66 4.72 -2.02
C ALA A 2 20.20 4.21 -2.08
N PHE A 3 19.71 3.65 -0.98
CA PHE A 3 18.31 3.27 -0.83
C PHE A 3 17.43 4.53 -0.78
N HIS A 4 16.31 4.54 -1.51
CA HIS A 4 15.34 5.62 -1.42
C HIS A 4 14.44 5.41 -0.21
N THR A 5 14.42 6.37 0.71
CA THR A 5 13.59 6.37 1.91
C THR A 5 12.54 7.47 1.85
N GLN A 6 11.39 7.26 2.50
CA GLN A 6 10.35 8.27 2.67
C GLN A 6 9.97 8.39 4.16
N PRO A 7 9.53 9.58 4.61
CA PRO A 7 8.94 9.74 5.93
C PRO A 7 7.74 8.82 6.15
N SER A 8 7.58 8.42 7.41
CA SER A 8 6.43 7.62 7.86
C SER A 8 5.74 8.29 9.05
N LEU A 9 4.43 8.09 9.14
CA LEU A 9 3.61 8.50 10.27
C LEU A 9 2.78 7.30 10.73
N SER A 10 2.74 7.06 12.04
CA SER A 10 1.94 6.01 12.66
C SER A 10 1.16 6.58 13.83
N GLY A 11 -0.02 6.03 14.09
CA GLY A 11 -0.91 6.54 15.12
C GLY A 11 -2.27 5.88 15.04
N PHE A 12 -3.30 6.61 15.48
CA PHE A 12 -4.68 6.18 15.37
C PHE A 12 -5.55 7.24 14.69
N ILE A 13 -6.63 6.81 14.04
CA ILE A 13 -7.62 7.69 13.42
C ILE A 13 -8.43 8.36 14.53
N ALA A 14 -8.30 9.68 14.71
CA ALA A 14 -8.93 10.43 15.81
C ALA A 14 -10.29 11.03 15.45
N SER A 15 -10.58 11.22 14.15
CA SER A 15 -11.87 11.70 13.64
C SER A 15 -12.49 10.73 12.64
N ASP A 16 -13.78 10.86 12.37
CA ASP A 16 -14.39 10.13 11.27
C ASP A 16 -13.78 10.54 9.91
N PRO A 17 -13.50 9.57 9.01
CA PRO A 17 -13.05 9.86 7.66
C PRO A 17 -13.99 10.80 6.88
N GLN A 18 -13.41 11.85 6.32
CA GLN A 18 -14.12 12.80 5.47
C GLN A 18 -13.67 12.66 4.02
N GLN A 19 -14.66 12.57 3.13
CA GLN A 19 -14.45 12.62 1.68
C GLN A 19 -14.64 14.04 1.17
N SER A 20 -13.70 14.52 0.36
CA SER A 20 -13.90 15.69 -0.49
C SER A 20 -13.35 15.42 -1.89
N VAL A 21 -13.56 16.38 -2.81
CA VAL A 21 -13.06 16.32 -4.18
C VAL A 21 -12.21 17.56 -4.41
N THR A 22 -11.03 17.38 -5.01
CA THR A 22 -10.15 18.50 -5.35
C THR A 22 -10.66 19.24 -6.59
N GLU A 23 -10.12 20.43 -6.88
CA GLU A 23 -10.46 21.21 -8.08
C GLU A 23 -10.26 20.43 -9.39
N HIS A 24 -9.32 19.49 -9.40
CA HIS A 24 -9.02 18.63 -10.55
C HIS A 24 -9.93 17.38 -10.63
N GLY A 25 -10.90 17.23 -9.73
CA GLY A 25 -11.82 16.09 -9.70
C GLY A 25 -11.28 14.85 -8.97
N ASP A 26 -10.08 14.92 -8.36
CA ASP A 26 -9.51 13.79 -7.62
C ASP A 26 -10.17 13.65 -6.23
N THR A 27 -10.53 12.43 -5.84
CA THR A 27 -10.99 12.10 -4.48
C THR A 27 -9.92 12.43 -3.44
N ARG A 28 -10.29 13.11 -2.36
CA ARG A 28 -9.47 13.39 -1.19
C ARG A 28 -10.08 12.75 0.05
N PHE A 29 -9.26 12.02 0.78
CA PHE A 29 -9.54 11.50 2.11
C PHE A 29 -8.89 12.44 3.13
N TYR A 30 -9.61 12.80 4.17
CA TYR A 30 -9.12 13.62 5.27
C TYR A 30 -9.52 13.02 6.62
N VAL A 31 -8.58 13.02 7.56
CA VAL A 31 -8.79 12.64 8.96
C VAL A 31 -7.86 13.46 9.85
N ARG A 32 -8.33 13.73 11.07
CA ARG A 32 -7.45 14.05 12.20
C ARG A 32 -6.88 12.74 12.73
N VAL A 33 -5.58 12.68 12.96
CA VAL A 33 -4.93 11.48 13.54
C VAL A 33 -4.31 11.83 14.88
N GLY A 34 -4.21 10.87 15.78
CA GLY A 34 -3.46 11.00 17.03
C GLY A 34 -2.12 10.28 16.93
N GLN A 35 -1.05 10.96 17.30
CA GLN A 35 0.29 10.41 17.42
C GLN A 35 0.69 10.41 18.89
N ALA A 36 0.77 9.21 19.48
CA ALA A 36 1.24 9.02 20.84
C ALA A 36 2.76 9.24 20.91
N HIS A 37 3.19 9.97 21.93
CA HIS A 37 4.59 10.25 22.21
C HIS A 37 5.01 9.52 23.48
N PHE A 38 6.19 8.92 23.47
CA PHE A 38 6.74 8.22 24.62
C PHE A 38 8.15 8.74 24.88
N ARG A 39 8.46 9.00 26.15
CA ARG A 39 9.81 9.24 26.62
C ARG A 39 10.33 8.00 27.30
N ARG A 40 11.51 7.54 26.91
CA ARG A 40 12.21 6.48 27.63
C ARG A 40 12.95 7.10 28.81
N GLU A 41 12.75 6.54 30.00
CA GLU A 41 13.38 6.97 31.24
C GLU A 41 14.67 6.18 31.52
N ASP A 42 15.48 6.68 32.46
CA ASP A 42 16.77 6.10 32.82
C ASP A 42 16.66 4.69 33.44
N ASP A 43 15.52 4.38 34.06
CA ASP A 43 15.18 3.07 34.61
C ASP A 43 14.74 2.04 33.55
N GLY A 44 14.69 2.46 32.28
CA GLY A 44 14.24 1.64 31.17
C GLY A 44 12.72 1.59 30.98
N GLY A 45 11.96 2.30 31.82
CA GLY A 45 10.53 2.52 31.67
C GLY A 45 10.18 3.49 30.53
N PHE A 46 8.88 3.62 30.29
CA PHE A 46 8.33 4.58 29.32
C PHE A 46 7.30 5.47 30.00
N THR A 47 7.46 6.77 29.88
CA THR A 47 6.46 7.77 30.27
C THR A 47 5.68 8.19 29.03
N GLU A 48 4.36 8.07 29.10
CA GLU A 48 3.46 8.60 28.06
C GLU A 48 3.44 10.13 28.12
N LEU A 49 3.61 10.76 26.96
CA LEU A 49 3.55 12.22 26.80
C LEU A 49 2.24 12.61 26.10
N GLU A 50 1.90 13.89 26.19
CA GLU A 50 0.73 14.46 25.51
C GLU A 50 0.77 14.14 24.00
N PRO A 51 -0.26 13.49 23.43
CA PRO A 51 -0.29 13.15 22.02
C PRO A 51 -0.40 14.40 21.15
N SER A 52 0.22 14.36 19.97
CA SER A 52 -0.05 15.37 18.95
C SER A 52 -1.18 14.90 18.05
N PHE A 53 -1.93 15.85 17.50
CA PHE A 53 -3.00 15.55 16.56
C PHE A 53 -2.73 16.23 15.21
N PRO A 54 -1.93 15.65 14.30
CA PRO A 54 -1.75 16.22 12.98
C PRO A 54 -2.94 15.89 12.05
N ASP A 55 -3.03 16.63 10.95
CA ASP A 55 -3.94 16.33 9.85
C ASP A 55 -3.30 15.32 8.90
N LEU A 56 -4.05 14.30 8.47
CA LEU A 56 -3.60 13.33 7.47
C LEU A 56 -4.55 13.35 6.27
N VAL A 57 -3.96 13.34 5.08
CA VAL A 57 -4.69 13.32 3.81
C VAL A 57 -4.18 12.25 2.88
N ALA A 58 -5.06 11.72 2.05
CA ALA A 58 -4.70 10.87 0.92
C ALA A 58 -5.51 11.28 -0.31
N TYR A 59 -5.04 10.90 -1.49
CA TYR A 59 -5.66 11.25 -2.77
C TYR A 59 -5.91 10.02 -3.65
N ARG A 60 -6.82 10.16 -4.63
CA ARG A 60 -7.08 9.18 -5.71
C ARG A 60 -7.42 7.79 -5.16
N ALA A 61 -6.89 6.73 -5.79
CA ALA A 61 -7.13 5.34 -5.40
C ALA A 61 -6.73 5.02 -3.94
N THR A 62 -5.78 5.76 -3.35
CA THR A 62 -5.45 5.59 -1.92
C THR A 62 -6.57 6.18 -1.06
N ALA A 63 -7.12 7.34 -1.42
CA ALA A 63 -8.24 7.96 -0.72
C ALA A 63 -9.50 7.07 -0.77
N GLU A 64 -9.88 6.57 -1.95
CA GLU A 64 -11.06 5.72 -2.13
C GLU A 64 -10.99 4.45 -1.28
N ARG A 65 -9.81 3.81 -1.23
CA ARG A 65 -9.59 2.64 -0.38
C ARG A 65 -9.59 3.00 1.10
N ALA A 66 -9.04 4.16 1.47
CA ALA A 66 -9.00 4.59 2.86
C ALA A 66 -10.41 4.89 3.40
N LEU A 67 -11.23 5.61 2.61
CA LEU A 67 -12.62 5.93 2.95
C LEU A 67 -13.49 4.70 3.20
N THR A 68 -13.20 3.59 2.51
CA THR A 68 -13.97 2.34 2.64
C THR A 68 -13.44 1.40 3.73
N ARG A 69 -12.24 1.62 4.24
CA ARG A 69 -11.53 0.65 5.11
C ARG A 69 -11.11 1.19 6.47
N PHE A 70 -11.04 2.50 6.64
CA PHE A 70 -10.72 3.13 7.91
C PHE A 70 -11.98 3.68 8.58
N SER A 71 -11.95 3.67 9.90
CA SER A 71 -12.93 4.24 10.81
C SER A 71 -12.20 4.90 11.98
N LYS A 72 -12.91 5.77 12.70
CA LYS A 72 -12.39 6.36 13.92
C LYS A 72 -11.97 5.26 14.92
N GLY A 73 -10.78 5.41 15.49
CA GLY A 73 -10.18 4.47 16.43
C GLY A 73 -9.18 3.50 15.80
N ASP A 74 -9.17 3.34 14.48
CA ASP A 74 -8.26 2.40 13.81
C ASP A 74 -6.80 2.83 13.96
N SER A 75 -5.91 1.88 14.25
CA SER A 75 -4.47 2.12 14.24
C SER A 75 -3.91 1.99 12.83
N PHE A 76 -2.99 2.86 12.44
CA PHE A 76 -2.45 2.92 11.09
C PHE A 76 -0.93 3.12 11.05
N VAL A 77 -0.35 2.76 9.91
CA VAL A 77 0.99 3.17 9.46
C VAL A 77 0.87 3.75 8.05
N ALA A 78 1.48 4.91 7.84
CA ALA A 78 1.48 5.62 6.57
C ALA A 78 2.90 5.99 6.12
N GLU A 79 3.10 5.97 4.80
CA GLU A 79 4.30 6.46 4.12
C GLU A 79 3.90 7.67 3.27
N GLY A 80 4.66 8.75 3.33
CA GLY A 80 4.25 10.01 2.71
C GLY A 80 5.23 11.15 2.90
N TYR A 81 4.70 12.36 2.93
CA TYR A 81 5.48 13.59 3.15
C TYR A 81 4.62 14.64 3.85
N VAL A 82 5.28 15.55 4.56
CA VAL A 82 4.64 16.71 5.17
C VAL A 82 4.47 17.81 4.12
N ARG A 83 3.29 18.42 4.07
CA ARG A 83 2.99 19.58 3.24
C ARG A 83 2.56 20.74 4.12
N MET A 84 3.24 21.87 3.93
CA MET A 84 2.87 23.16 4.52
C MET A 84 2.04 23.95 3.53
N PHE A 85 0.99 24.61 4.01
CA PHE A 85 0.13 25.47 3.18
C PHE A 85 -0.51 26.58 4.01
N GLN A 86 -0.84 27.68 3.35
CA GLN A 86 -1.56 28.79 3.97
C GLN A 86 -3.06 28.66 3.74
N VAL A 87 -3.85 28.93 4.77
CA VAL A 87 -5.30 29.04 4.70
C VAL A 87 -5.69 30.39 5.24
N GLU A 88 -6.48 31.15 4.49
CA GLU A 88 -7.12 32.35 5.02
C GLU A 88 -8.28 31.95 5.92
N ARG A 89 -8.23 32.39 7.18
CA ARG A 89 -9.32 32.22 8.13
C ARG A 89 -9.51 33.56 8.84
N ASP A 90 -10.73 34.07 8.81
CA ASP A 90 -11.10 35.34 9.44
C ASP A 90 -10.24 36.54 8.97
N GLY A 91 -9.76 36.50 7.73
CA GLY A 91 -8.91 37.54 7.14
C GLY A 91 -7.42 37.42 7.45
N GLU A 92 -6.99 36.42 8.22
CA GLU A 92 -5.59 36.14 8.51
C GLU A 92 -5.09 34.91 7.75
N ALA A 93 -3.89 35.02 7.16
CA ALA A 93 -3.22 33.90 6.51
C ALA A 93 -2.54 33.01 7.56
N ILE A 94 -3.13 31.85 7.84
CA ILE A 94 -2.62 30.92 8.84
C ILE A 94 -1.85 29.78 8.16
N GLN A 95 -0.61 29.54 8.60
CA GLN A 95 0.16 28.37 8.18
C GLN A 95 -0.41 27.09 8.81
N ARG A 96 -0.58 26.07 7.98
CA ARG A 96 -1.06 24.74 8.35
C ARG A 96 -0.14 23.67 7.79
N GLU A 97 -0.14 22.54 8.49
CA GLU A 97 0.64 21.36 8.17
C GLU A 97 -0.30 20.17 8.00
N GLU A 98 -0.13 19.41 6.92
CA GLU A 98 -0.79 18.11 6.72
C GLU A 98 0.22 17.04 6.29
N PHE A 99 0.02 15.80 6.73
CA PHE A 99 0.75 14.65 6.23
C PHE A 99 0.03 14.05 5.03
N VAL A 100 0.66 14.11 3.86
CA VAL A 100 0.14 13.55 2.62
C VAL A 100 0.59 12.09 2.49
N ALA A 101 -0.33 11.17 2.79
CA ALA A 101 -0.10 9.74 2.69
C ALA A 101 -0.14 9.27 1.21
N ARG A 102 0.99 8.71 0.75
CA ARG A 102 1.08 8.00 -0.52
C ARG A 102 0.58 6.56 -0.37
N LYS A 103 0.90 5.95 0.76
CA LYS A 103 0.42 4.64 1.19
C LYS A 103 -0.04 4.74 2.64
N ILE A 104 -1.12 4.04 2.94
CA ILE A 104 -1.64 3.90 4.30
C ILE A 104 -2.21 2.49 4.45
N GLY A 105 -1.94 1.88 5.59
CA GLY A 105 -2.46 0.59 5.97
C GLY A 105 -2.72 0.56 7.47
N HIS A 106 -3.54 -0.39 7.90
CA HIS A 106 -3.76 -0.63 9.31
C HIS A 106 -2.46 -1.13 9.98
N ASP A 107 -2.27 -0.76 11.23
CA ASP A 107 -1.14 -1.21 12.04
C ASP A 107 -1.38 -2.64 12.53
N LEU A 108 -0.62 -3.58 11.96
CA LEU A 108 -0.71 -5.00 12.28
C LEU A 108 -0.37 -5.32 13.74
N ALA A 109 0.34 -4.44 14.45
CA ALA A 109 0.66 -4.64 15.85
C ALA A 109 -0.56 -4.43 16.77
N ARG A 110 -1.60 -3.75 16.28
CA ARG A 110 -2.73 -3.28 17.10
C ARG A 110 -4.09 -3.66 16.53
N THR A 111 -4.15 -4.09 15.27
CA THR A 111 -5.41 -4.39 14.59
C THR A 111 -5.40 -5.81 14.02
N ASN A 112 -6.47 -6.56 14.31
CA ASN A 112 -6.71 -7.88 13.70
C ASN A 112 -7.27 -7.70 12.28
N HIS A 113 -6.80 -8.52 11.34
CA HIS A 113 -7.25 -8.45 9.95
C HIS A 113 -7.54 -9.82 9.34
N GLU A 114 -8.61 -9.86 8.56
CA GLU A 114 -8.79 -10.87 7.53
C GLU A 114 -8.16 -10.37 6.23
N VAL A 115 -7.27 -11.18 5.63
CA VAL A 115 -6.59 -10.81 4.39
C VAL A 115 -7.18 -11.61 3.25
N ASP A 116 -7.99 -10.96 2.43
CA ASP A 116 -8.41 -11.52 1.14
C ASP A 116 -7.24 -11.46 0.15
N ARG A 117 -6.58 -12.61 -0.01
CA ARG A 117 -5.53 -12.80 -1.00
C ARG A 117 -6.19 -13.29 -2.27
N ALA A 118 -6.46 -12.36 -3.19
CA ALA A 118 -6.63 -12.74 -4.59
C ALA A 118 -5.41 -13.59 -4.96
N HIS A 119 -5.62 -14.88 -5.23
CA HIS A 119 -4.55 -15.75 -5.71
C HIS A 119 -3.89 -15.01 -6.86
N PRO A 120 -2.58 -14.76 -6.82
CA PRO A 120 -1.94 -14.09 -7.93
C PRO A 120 -2.21 -14.99 -9.14
N ALA A 121 -3.12 -14.55 -10.02
CA ALA A 121 -3.19 -15.08 -11.36
C ALA A 121 -1.76 -14.95 -11.84
N VAL A 122 -1.07 -16.09 -11.97
CA VAL A 122 0.34 -16.14 -12.32
C VAL A 122 0.47 -15.17 -13.47
N LYS A 123 1.07 -14.00 -13.23
CA LYS A 123 1.37 -13.02 -14.26
C LYS A 123 2.46 -13.69 -15.07
N THR A 124 2.05 -14.65 -15.87
CA THR A 124 2.91 -15.39 -16.77
C THR A 124 3.34 -14.31 -17.72
N SER A 125 4.55 -13.79 -17.48
CA SER A 125 5.14 -12.80 -18.35
C SER A 125 5.05 -13.34 -19.77
N ARG A 126 4.78 -12.46 -20.74
CA ARG A 126 4.67 -12.86 -22.16
C ARG A 126 5.89 -13.69 -22.60
N LEU A 127 7.05 -13.41 -22.01
CA LEU A 127 8.31 -14.17 -22.12
C LEU A 127 8.23 -15.61 -21.57
N MET A 128 7.57 -15.83 -20.43
CA MET A 128 7.39 -17.15 -19.83
C MET A 128 6.38 -18.00 -20.62
N ARG A 129 5.31 -17.38 -21.16
CA ARG A 129 4.41 -18.05 -22.13
C ARG A 129 5.14 -18.47 -23.41
N ALA A 130 5.97 -17.58 -23.97
CA ALA A 130 6.73 -17.86 -25.19
C ALA A 130 7.80 -18.97 -25.00
N ARG A 131 8.43 -19.01 -23.81
CA ARG A 131 9.37 -20.08 -23.44
C ARG A 131 8.70 -21.44 -23.27
N MET A 132 7.52 -21.48 -22.63
CA MET A 132 6.75 -22.73 -22.51
C MET A 132 6.25 -23.26 -23.86
N ALA A 133 5.79 -22.37 -24.75
CA ALA A 133 5.38 -22.75 -26.11
C ALA A 133 6.54 -23.30 -26.95
N SER A 134 7.73 -22.69 -26.87
CA SER A 134 8.94 -23.15 -27.57
C SER A 134 9.47 -24.50 -27.04
N SER A 135 9.30 -24.75 -25.74
CA SER A 135 9.65 -26.02 -25.09
C SER A 135 8.75 -27.17 -25.58
N MET A 136 7.44 -26.94 -25.63
CA MET A 136 6.48 -27.93 -26.14
C MET A 136 6.71 -28.24 -27.63
N ALA A 137 6.99 -27.24 -28.46
CA ALA A 137 7.27 -27.42 -29.89
C ALA A 137 8.56 -28.21 -30.17
N ARG A 138 9.56 -28.15 -29.28
CA ARG A 138 10.80 -28.95 -29.40
C ARG A 138 10.60 -30.42 -29.03
N SER A 139 9.65 -30.74 -28.15
CA SER A 139 9.38 -32.14 -27.75
C SER A 139 8.60 -32.95 -28.80
N GLY A 140 7.87 -32.28 -29.71
CA GLY A 140 7.03 -32.94 -30.73
C GLY A 140 7.75 -33.39 -32.01
N ARG A 141 9.05 -33.09 -32.18
CA ARG A 141 9.78 -33.37 -33.45
C ARG A 141 10.67 -34.61 -33.44
N SER A 142 10.72 -35.38 -32.35
CA SER A 142 11.56 -36.58 -32.27
C SER A 142 10.74 -37.83 -31.95
N ARG A 143 10.16 -38.43 -32.99
CA ARG A 143 9.92 -39.89 -33.14
C ARG A 143 9.25 -40.19 -34.49
N ARG A 144 10.04 -40.22 -35.57
CA ARG A 144 9.73 -41.10 -36.73
C ARG A 144 10.70 -42.26 -36.68
N ILE A 145 10.28 -43.33 -36.01
CA ILE A 145 10.96 -44.62 -36.06
C ILE A 145 10.64 -45.22 -37.44
N ARG A 146 11.68 -45.51 -38.24
CA ARG A 146 11.55 -46.20 -39.53
C ARG A 146 11.14 -47.65 -39.26
N SER A 147 9.99 -48.06 -39.79
CA SER A 147 9.55 -49.47 -39.80
C SER A 147 10.41 -50.28 -40.77
N ILE A 148 11.06 -51.32 -40.26
CA ILE A 148 11.78 -52.33 -41.03
C ILE A 148 10.77 -53.38 -41.49
N GLY A 149 10.75 -53.70 -42.79
CA GLY A 149 9.80 -54.63 -43.43
C GLY A 149 10.04 -56.10 -43.10
N PRO A 150 9.08 -56.99 -43.40
CA PRO A 150 9.13 -58.38 -42.95
C PRO A 150 10.04 -59.24 -43.84
N VAL A 151 10.77 -60.16 -43.21
CA VAL A 151 11.57 -61.19 -43.86
C VAL A 151 10.72 -62.46 -43.98
N GLU A 152 10.38 -62.83 -45.22
CA GLU A 152 9.88 -64.15 -45.57
C GLU A 152 10.98 -65.20 -45.40
N ARG A 153 10.63 -66.37 -44.87
CA ARG A 153 11.15 -67.67 -45.36
C ARG A 153 10.31 -68.84 -44.82
N ARG A 154 9.74 -69.53 -45.82
CA ARG A 154 9.40 -70.97 -45.99
C ARG A 154 9.45 -71.89 -44.78
#